data_AF-A0A357ZWC1-F1
#
_entry.id   AF-A0A357ZWC1-F1
#
_cell.length_a   1.000
_cell.length_b   1.000
_cell.length_c   1.000
_cell.angle_alpha   90.00
_cell.angle_beta   90.00
_cell.angle_gamma   90.00
#
_symmetry.space_group_name_H-M   'P 1'
#
loop_
_entity.id
_entity.type
_entity.pdbx_description
1 polymer ?
#
loop_
_entity_poly.entity_id
_entity_poly.type
_entity_poly.pdbx_seq_one_letter_code
_entity_poly.pdbx_strand_id
1 'polypeptide(L)' 'IDEVSSLVGAEFPEGDWDTIGGLMFHLLGHVPFEGESATEGEFRLRAEQVKGRRIGMVRIERLPQ' A
#
# COMPACT_ATOMS: atom_id res chain seq x y z
N ILE A 1 -5.80 -7.91 -3.70
CA ILE A 1 -4.38 -7.70 -3.32
C ILE A 1 -3.48 -8.63 -4.14
N ASP A 2 -3.98 -9.82 -4.47
CA ASP A 2 -3.35 -10.90 -5.23
C ASP A 2 -2.72 -10.48 -6.57
N GLU A 3 -3.36 -9.58 -7.33
CA GLU A 3 -2.79 -9.03 -8.57
C GLU A 3 -1.47 -8.30 -8.29
N VAL A 4 -1.42 -7.50 -7.21
CA VAL A 4 -0.21 -6.80 -6.80
C VAL A 4 0.85 -7.80 -6.35
N SER A 5 0.48 -8.79 -5.53
CA SER A 5 1.38 -9.87 -5.08
C SER A 5 2.04 -10.57 -6.26
N SER A 6 1.24 -10.90 -7.29
CA SER A 6 1.70 -11.53 -8.53
C SER A 6 2.67 -10.64 -9.32
N LEU A 7 2.42 -9.33 -9.39
CA LEU A 7 3.25 -8.37 -10.10
C LEU A 7 4.61 -8.13 -9.43
N VAL A 8 4.65 -8.08 -8.09
CA VAL A 8 5.89 -7.82 -7.34
C VAL A 8 6.63 -9.11 -6.94
N GLY A 9 6.02 -10.27 -7.17
CA GLY A 9 6.56 -11.59 -6.83
C GLY A 9 6.73 -11.80 -5.34
N ALA A 10 5.78 -11.32 -4.53
CA ALA A 10 5.81 -11.44 -3.08
C ALA A 10 4.39 -11.44 -2.50
N GLU A 11 4.20 -12.15 -1.39
CA GLU A 11 2.92 -12.18 -0.71
C GLU A 11 2.76 -10.96 0.20
N PHE A 12 1.61 -10.29 0.08
CA PHE A 12 1.13 -9.30 1.03
C PHE A 12 0.20 -9.97 2.04
N PRO A 13 0.04 -9.40 3.24
CA PRO A 13 -0.88 -9.95 4.22
C PRO A 13 -2.33 -9.93 3.70
N GLU A 14 -3.08 -10.95 4.08
CA GLU A 14 -4.53 -11.03 3.91
C GLU A 14 -5.25 -10.41 5.12
N GLY A 15 -6.44 -9.87 4.91
CA GLY A 15 -7.26 -9.26 5.95
C GLY A 15 -8.55 -8.67 5.39
N ASP A 16 -9.11 -7.68 6.08
CA ASP A 16 -10.37 -7.02 5.70
C ASP A 16 -10.22 -6.05 4.49
N TRP A 17 -9.18 -6.20 3.68
CA TRP A 17 -8.87 -5.34 2.53
C TRP A 17 -8.74 -6.15 1.23
N ASP A 18 -9.32 -5.62 0.16
CA ASP A 18 -9.19 -6.23 -1.18
C ASP A 18 -8.17 -5.52 -2.08
N THR A 19 -7.73 -4.32 -1.69
CA THR A 19 -6.89 -3.44 -2.53
C THR A 19 -5.61 -3.02 -1.80
N ILE A 20 -4.60 -2.59 -2.56
CA ILE A 20 -3.37 -2.04 -1.97
C ILE A 20 -3.61 -0.77 -1.15
N GLY A 21 -4.60 0.03 -1.54
CA GLY A 21 -5.04 1.19 -0.77
C GLY A 21 -5.71 0.78 0.54
N GLY A 22 -6.48 -0.31 0.54
CA GLY A 22 -7.08 -0.88 1.75
C GLY A 22 -6.00 -1.37 2.73
N LEU A 23 -4.98 -2.08 2.25
CA LEU A 23 -3.82 -2.46 3.06
C LEU A 23 -3.13 -1.23 3.64
N MET A 24 -2.84 -0.21 2.81
CA MET A 24 -2.18 1.00 3.27
C MET A 24 -2.98 1.74 4.34
N PHE A 25 -4.31 1.82 4.20
CA PHE A 25 -5.19 2.39 5.22
C PHE A 25 -5.14 1.57 6.52
N HIS A 26 -5.16 0.24 6.42
CA HIS A 26 -5.04 -0.64 7.59
C HIS A 26 -3.73 -0.44 8.33
N LEU A 27 -2.60 -0.39 7.62
CA LEU A 27 -1.26 -0.20 8.20
C LEU A 27 -1.10 1.15 8.91
N LEU A 28 -1.69 2.22 8.35
CA LEU A 28 -1.56 3.58 8.91
C LEU A 28 -2.62 3.89 9.97
N GLY A 29 -3.80 3.25 9.91
CA GLY A 29 -4.93 3.55 10.78
C GLY A 29 -5.73 4.81 10.41
N HIS A 30 -5.35 5.49 9.32
CA HIS A 30 -6.04 6.67 8.77
C HIS A 30 -5.91 6.75 7.25
N VAL A 31 -6.68 7.65 6.63
CA VAL A 31 -6.48 7.98 5.21
C VAL A 31 -5.20 8.80 5.07
N PRO A 32 -4.18 8.31 4.34
CA PRO A 32 -2.89 8.98 4.28
C PRO A 32 -2.97 10.36 3.61
N PHE A 33 -1.99 11.21 3.88
CA PHE A 33 -1.71 12.37 3.03
C PHE A 33 -0.82 11.97 1.83
N GLU A 34 -0.85 12.75 0.76
CA GLU A 34 0.03 12.52 -0.39
C GLU A 34 1.50 12.59 0.04
N GLY A 35 2.25 11.55 -0.32
CA GLY A 35 3.65 11.36 0.04
C GLY A 35 3.88 10.56 1.33
N GLU A 36 2.85 10.35 2.16
CA GLU A 36 2.94 9.47 3.33
C GLU A 36 3.21 8.02 2.91
N SER A 37 3.90 7.27 3.77
CA SER A 37 4.30 5.90 3.47
C SER A 37 4.17 4.96 4.66
N ALA A 38 3.85 3.71 4.37
CA ALA A 38 3.93 2.58 5.28
C ALA A 38 4.94 1.55 4.75
N THR A 39 5.42 0.68 5.64
CA THR A 39 6.29 -0.44 5.28
C THR A 39 5.57 -1.75 5.59
N GLU A 40 5.62 -2.68 4.65
CA GLU A 40 5.09 -4.04 4.79
C GLU A 40 6.12 -5.00 4.21
N GLY A 41 6.67 -5.88 5.05
CA GLY A 41 7.80 -6.73 4.71
C GLY A 41 8.97 -5.94 4.12
N GLU A 42 9.34 -6.27 2.88
CA GLU A 42 10.43 -5.63 2.13
C GLU A 42 9.97 -4.48 1.22
N PHE A 43 8.71 -4.06 1.30
CA PHE A 43 8.15 -3.02 0.47
C PHE A 43 7.82 -1.75 1.24
N ARG A 44 8.09 -0.61 0.61
CA ARG A 44 7.53 0.69 0.98
C ARG A 44 6.33 0.99 0.09
N LEU A 45 5.19 1.22 0.72
CA LEU A 45 3.96 1.68 0.08
C LEU A 45 3.85 3.19 0.30
N ARG A 46 3.81 3.98 -0.77
CA ARG A 46 3.69 5.44 -0.71
C ARG A 46 2.42 5.91 -1.41
N ALA A 47 1.64 6.75 -0.73
CA ALA A 47 0.43 7.34 -1.31
C ALA A 47 0.84 8.45 -2.28
N GLU A 48 0.81 8.17 -3.58
CA GLU A 48 1.16 9.15 -4.61
C GLU A 48 0.00 10.10 -4.92
N GLN A 49 -1.23 9.62 -4.76
CA GLN A 49 -2.42 10.44 -4.98
C GLN A 49 -3.53 10.10 -4.00
N VAL A 50 -4.07 11.12 -3.32
CA VAL A 50 -5.20 10.98 -2.39
C VAL A 50 -6.24 12.04 -2.72
N LYS A 51 -7.45 11.59 -3.10
CA LYS A 51 -8.58 12.47 -3.43
C LYS A 51 -9.65 12.35 -2.36
N GLY A 52 -9.71 13.35 -1.48
CA GLY A 52 -10.61 13.33 -0.33
C GLY A 52 -10.29 12.15 0.59
N ARG A 53 -11.20 11.18 0.69
CA ARG A 53 -11.01 9.95 1.50
C ARG A 53 -10.52 8.74 0.71
N ARG A 54 -10.18 8.91 -0.57
CA ARG A 54 -9.81 7.82 -1.47
C ARG A 54 -8.32 7.86 -1.80
N ILE A 55 -7.63 6.78 -1.50
CA ILE A 55 -6.27 6.50 -1.98
C ILE A 55 -6.41 6.12 -3.47
N GLY A 56 -5.91 6.99 -4.35
CA GLY A 56 -6.06 6.85 -5.81
C GLY A 56 -4.87 6.17 -6.47
N MET A 57 -3.66 6.39 -5.95
CA MET A 57 -2.43 5.79 -6.46
C MET A 57 -1.48 5.46 -5.31
N VAL A 58 -0.94 4.25 -5.34
CA VAL A 58 0.10 3.79 -4.40
C VAL A 58 1.33 3.40 -5.21
N ARG A 59 2.47 4.03 -4.91
CA ARG A 59 3.77 3.56 -5.38
C ARG A 59 4.28 2.47 -4.45
N ILE A 60 4.78 1.40 -5.05
CA ILE A 60 5.39 0.28 -4.34
C ILE A 60 6.87 0.26 -4.69
N GLU A 61 7.73 0.31 -3.68
CA GLU A 61 9.19 0.27 -3.85
C GLU A 61 9.75 -0.88 -3.01
N ARG A 62 10.56 -1.75 -3.59
CA ARG A 62 11.32 -2.74 -2.83
C ARG A 62 12.48 -2.01 -2.13
N LEU A 63 12.59 -2.18 -0.82
CA LEU A 63 13.65 -1.56 -0.04
C LEU A 63 14.98 -2.28 -0.34
N PRO A 64 16.07 -1.54 -0.62
CA PRO A 64 17.40 -2.16 -0.69
C PRO A 64 17.76 -2.69 0.70
N GLN A 65 18.31 -3.91 0.74
CA GLN A 65 18.86 -4.51 1.97
C GLN A 65 20.17 -3.84 2.38
#